data_AF-A0A210PVY0-F1
#
_entry.id   AF-A0A210PVY0-F1
#
_cell.length_a   1.000
_cell.length_b   1.000
_cell.length_c   1.000
_cell.angle_alpha   90.00
_cell.angle_beta   90.00
_cell.angle_gamma   90.00
#
_symmetry.space_group_name_H-M   'P 1'
#
loop_
_entity.id
_entity.type
_entity.pdbx_description
1 polymer ?
#
loop_
_entity_poly.entity_id
_entity_poly.type
_entity_poly.pdbx_seq_one_letter_code
_entity_poly.pdbx_strand_id
1 'polypeptide(L)'
;MDRFICNIKKIGVSLWIRHWRLRLAAWIVTRVGFKSNKIFGEHKKDLFHSMKKLKATVGTLKVLEIGAGGGVNFKFYPAGTKVTCLDPNPCFEPYVENNAVVSGLHQSFRGEHV
;
A
#
# COMPACT_ATOMS: atom_id res chain seq x y z
N MET A 1 -7.78 -20.99 38.40
CA MET A 1 -8.33 -20.78 37.04
C MET A 1 -8.39 -19.31 36.64
N ASP A 2 -8.63 -18.38 37.58
CA ASP A 2 -8.91 -16.97 37.25
C ASP A 2 -7.74 -16.18 36.64
N ARG A 3 -6.51 -16.46 37.07
CA ARG A 3 -5.30 -15.84 36.49
C ARG A 3 -5.08 -16.23 35.03
N PHE A 4 -5.44 -17.45 34.65
CA PHE A 4 -5.28 -17.95 33.29
C PHE A 4 -6.30 -17.29 32.35
N ILE A 5 -7.56 -17.18 32.78
CA ILE A 5 -8.64 -16.48 32.06
C ILE A 5 -8.32 -14.98 31.92
N CYS A 6 -7.75 -14.35 32.96
CA CYS A 6 -7.34 -12.95 32.91
C CYS A 6 -6.22 -12.70 31.87
N ASN A 7 -5.22 -13.58 31.78
CA ASN A 7 -4.15 -13.47 30.78
C ASN A 7 -4.67 -13.65 29.35
N ILE A 8 -5.58 -14.61 29.12
CA ILE A 8 -6.21 -14.81 27.80
C ILE A 8 -6.99 -13.57 27.38
N LYS A 9 -7.78 -12.97 28.28
CA LYS A 9 -8.52 -11.73 28.00
C LYS A 9 -7.56 -10.56 27.70
N LYS A 10 -6.45 -10.43 28.43
CA LYS A 10 -5.43 -9.40 28.18
C LYS A 10 -4.75 -9.56 26.81
N ILE A 11 -4.41 -10.79 26.42
CA ILE A 11 -3.83 -11.09 25.10
C ILE A 11 -4.83 -10.78 23.99
N GLY A 12 -6.09 -11.18 24.16
CA GLY A 12 -7.16 -10.87 23.20
C GLY A 12 -7.36 -9.36 23.00
N VAL A 13 -7.41 -8.59 24.10
CA VAL A 13 -7.52 -7.12 24.04
C VAL A 13 -6.28 -6.49 23.38
N SER A 14 -5.08 -6.98 23.68
CA SER A 14 -3.83 -6.49 23.05
C SER A 14 -3.82 -6.73 21.54
N LEU A 15 -4.17 -7.94 21.09
CA LEU A 15 -4.27 -8.28 19.66
C LEU A 15 -5.33 -7.44 18.96
N TRP A 16 -6.47 -7.20 19.63
CA TRP A 16 -7.54 -6.36 19.12
C TRP A 16 -7.10 -4.90 18.97
N ILE A 17 -6.46 -4.32 19.99
CA ILE A 17 -5.89 -2.97 19.93
C ILE A 17 -4.85 -2.87 18.80
N ARG A 18 -3.98 -3.87 18.65
CA ARG A 18 -2.98 -3.92 17.57
C ARG A 18 -3.66 -3.90 16.20
N HIS A 19 -4.66 -4.75 15.99
CA HIS A 19 -5.43 -4.82 14.75
C HIS A 19 -6.11 -3.49 14.41
N TRP A 20 -6.77 -2.87 15.38
CA TRP A 20 -7.41 -1.56 15.19
C TRP A 20 -6.40 -0.45 14.88
N ARG A 21 -5.24 -0.45 15.53
CA ARG A 21 -4.15 0.49 15.24
C ARG A 21 -3.64 0.35 13.80
N LEU A 22 -3.45 -0.88 13.32
CA LEU A 22 -3.00 -1.15 11.95
C LEU A 22 -4.02 -0.68 10.90
N ARG A 23 -5.31 -0.94 11.14
CA ARG A 23 -6.40 -0.43 10.29
C ARG A 23 -6.46 1.10 10.27
N LEU A 24 -6.39 1.72 11.44
CA LEU A 24 -6.42 3.17 11.56
C LEU A 24 -5.21 3.81 10.85
N ALA A 25 -4.01 3.25 11.05
CA ALA A 25 -2.82 3.68 10.34
C ALA A 25 -2.98 3.58 8.82
N ALA A 26 -3.54 2.47 8.32
CA ALA A 26 -3.77 2.29 6.89
C ALA A 26 -4.71 3.36 6.32
N TRP A 27 -5.79 3.65 7.05
CA TRP A 27 -6.74 4.69 6.67
C TRP A 27 -6.09 6.09 6.66
N ILE A 28 -5.36 6.47 7.73
CA ILE A 28 -4.71 7.78 7.85
C ILE A 28 -3.69 7.97 6.73
N VAL A 29 -2.76 7.02 6.56
CA VAL A 29 -1.67 7.11 5.59
C VAL A 29 -2.21 7.25 4.17
N THR A 30 -3.22 6.45 3.82
CA THR A 30 -3.85 6.52 2.49
C THR A 30 -4.49 7.89 2.24
N ARG A 31 -5.22 8.42 3.23
CA ARG A 31 -5.88 9.74 3.12
C ARG A 31 -4.87 10.88 2.99
N VAL A 32 -3.81 10.88 3.80
CA VAL A 32 -2.74 11.87 3.73
C VAL A 32 -2.02 11.76 2.38
N GLY A 33 -1.73 10.55 1.92
CA GLY A 33 -1.11 10.29 0.62
C GLY A 33 -1.88 10.91 -0.55
N PHE A 34 -3.22 10.81 -0.57
CA PHE A 34 -4.05 11.48 -1.56
C PHE A 34 -3.97 13.01 -1.49
N LYS A 35 -3.94 13.60 -0.29
CA LYS A 35 -3.75 15.04 -0.12
C LYS A 35 -2.37 15.49 -0.63
N SER A 36 -1.32 14.77 -0.26
CA SER A 36 0.05 15.05 -0.75
C SER A 36 0.14 14.95 -2.26
N ASN A 37 -0.58 14.02 -2.88
CA ASN A 37 -0.67 13.90 -4.34
C ASN A 37 -1.38 15.08 -5.03
N LYS A 38 -2.20 15.85 -4.32
CA LYS A 38 -2.83 17.08 -4.83
C LYS A 38 -1.87 18.26 -4.73
N ILE A 39 -1.05 18.29 -3.69
CA ILE A 39 -0.08 19.39 -3.43
C ILE A 39 1.19 19.20 -4.27
N PHE A 40 1.78 18.00 -4.23
CA PHE A 40 3.07 17.67 -4.86
C PHE A 40 2.89 16.90 -6.18
N GLY A 41 1.71 17.01 -6.81
CA GLY A 41 1.36 16.22 -7.98
C GLY A 41 2.33 16.39 -9.15
N GLU A 42 2.76 17.62 -9.45
CA GLU A 42 3.68 17.90 -10.55
C GLU A 42 5.08 17.32 -10.29
N HIS A 43 5.66 17.59 -9.12
CA HIS A 43 6.94 17.00 -8.72
C HIS A 43 6.94 15.47 -8.76
N LYS A 44 5.82 14.83 -8.38
CA LYS A 44 5.67 13.37 -8.49
C LYS A 44 5.56 12.91 -9.94
N LYS A 45 4.85 13.65 -10.81
CA LYS A 45 4.80 13.32 -12.24
C LYS A 45 6.20 13.34 -12.86
N ASP A 46 7.00 14.34 -12.51
CA ASP A 46 8.38 14.47 -12.99
C ASP A 46 9.25 13.32 -12.47
N LEU A 47 9.12 12.98 -11.18
CA LEU A 47 9.81 11.85 -10.56
C LEU A 47 9.53 10.53 -11.31
N PHE A 48 8.27 10.28 -11.67
CA PHE A 48 7.86 9.05 -12.35
C PHE A 48 7.91 9.14 -13.90
N HIS A 49 8.35 10.26 -14.46
CA HIS A 49 8.42 10.45 -15.91
C HIS A 49 9.34 9.44 -16.60
N SER A 50 10.46 9.09 -15.96
CA SER A 50 11.42 8.10 -16.47
C SER A 50 10.80 6.72 -16.69
N MET A 51 9.84 6.31 -15.84
CA MET A 51 9.16 5.02 -15.96
C MET A 51 8.37 4.89 -17.27
N LYS A 52 7.80 5.99 -17.77
CA LYS A 52 7.10 6.02 -19.06
C LYS A 52 8.06 5.71 -20.20
N LYS A 53 9.26 6.30 -20.17
CA LYS A 53 10.32 6.05 -21.16
C LYS A 53 10.79 4.60 -21.08
N LEU A 54 11.04 4.09 -19.87
CA LEU A 54 11.45 2.69 -19.67
C LEU A 54 10.41 1.72 -20.24
N LYS A 55 9.11 1.94 -19.99
CA LYS A 55 8.04 1.12 -20.56
C LYS A 55 8.07 1.10 -22.10
N ALA A 56 8.30 2.25 -22.73
CA ALA A 56 8.40 2.32 -24.19
C ALA A 56 9.56 1.47 -24.75
N THR A 57 10.66 1.35 -23.99
CA THR A 57 11.83 0.54 -24.38
C THR A 57 11.64 -0.95 -24.09
N VAL A 58 11.10 -1.32 -22.93
CA VAL A 58 11.03 -2.73 -22.46
C VAL A 58 9.69 -3.41 -22.73
N GLY A 59 8.69 -2.66 -23.21
CA GLY A 59 7.31 -3.12 -23.44
C GLY A 59 6.51 -3.31 -22.16
N THR A 60 6.88 -4.31 -21.34
CA THR A 60 6.21 -4.61 -20.07
C THR A 60 7.06 -4.20 -18.88
N LEU A 61 6.64 -3.14 -18.18
CA LEU A 61 7.30 -2.67 -16.97
C LEU A 61 6.88 -3.54 -15.77
N LYS A 62 7.86 -4.01 -15.00
CA LYS A 62 7.66 -4.70 -13.72
C LYS A 62 8.28 -3.86 -12.61
N VAL A 63 7.52 -3.58 -11.56
CA VAL A 63 7.91 -2.69 -10.44
C VAL A 63 7.75 -3.43 -9.12
N LEU A 64 8.76 -3.33 -8.25
CA LEU A 64 8.67 -3.74 -6.86
C LEU A 64 8.51 -2.48 -6.02
N GLU A 65 7.35 -2.29 -5.39
CA GLU A 65 7.07 -1.16 -4.52
C GLU A 65 7.27 -1.60 -3.06
N ILE A 66 8.24 -0.99 -2.38
CA ILE A 66 8.54 -1.26 -0.97
C ILE A 66 7.89 -0.17 -0.12
N GLY A 67 7.09 -0.56 0.87
CA GLY A 67 6.29 0.38 1.65
C GLY A 67 5.20 1.03 0.79
N ALA A 68 4.46 0.21 0.05
CA ALA A 68 3.42 0.68 -0.87
C ALA A 68 2.33 1.52 -0.17
N GLY A 69 2.12 1.30 1.14
CA GLY A 69 1.02 1.90 1.88
C GLY A 69 -0.29 1.70 1.13
N GLY A 70 -1.10 2.75 0.99
CA GLY A 70 -2.36 2.68 0.26
C GLY A 70 -2.25 2.59 -1.27
N GLY A 71 -1.05 2.55 -1.87
CA GLY A 71 -0.90 2.53 -3.33
C GLY A 71 -1.22 3.85 -4.04
N VAL A 72 -1.17 4.97 -3.32
CA VAL A 72 -1.57 6.29 -3.86
C VAL A 72 -0.69 6.77 -5.03
N ASN A 73 0.53 6.25 -5.16
CA ASN A 73 1.46 6.64 -6.21
C ASN A 73 1.16 5.95 -7.56
N PHE A 74 0.32 4.93 -7.58
CA PHE A 74 0.02 4.12 -8.78
C PHE A 74 -0.54 4.92 -9.94
N LYS A 75 -1.25 6.02 -9.65
CA LYS A 75 -1.77 6.94 -10.66
C LYS A 75 -0.69 7.57 -11.56
N PHE A 76 0.57 7.54 -11.13
CA PHE A 76 1.70 8.08 -11.89
C PHE A 76 2.40 7.02 -12.75
N TYR A 77 2.09 5.74 -12.56
CA TYR A 77 2.71 4.65 -13.29
C TYR A 77 2.05 4.47 -14.67
N PRO A 78 2.80 4.02 -15.69
CA PRO A 78 2.27 3.95 -17.05
C PRO A 78 1.40 2.72 -17.31
N ALA A 79 0.07 2.86 -17.42
CA ALA A 79 -0.95 1.83 -17.77
C ALA A 79 -0.51 0.39 -17.42
N GLY A 80 -0.72 -0.69 -18.18
CA GLY A 80 -0.40 -2.09 -17.79
C GLY A 80 1.01 -2.48 -17.26
N THR A 81 1.49 -1.83 -16.21
CA THR A 81 2.67 -2.09 -15.40
C THR A 81 2.29 -3.16 -14.39
N LYS A 82 3.17 -4.13 -14.18
CA LYS A 82 3.01 -5.17 -13.17
C LYS A 82 3.68 -4.70 -11.89
N VAL A 83 2.91 -4.42 -10.85
CA VAL A 83 3.43 -3.94 -9.55
C VAL A 83 3.35 -5.06 -8.53
N THR A 84 4.46 -5.36 -7.87
CA THR A 84 4.50 -6.20 -6.67
C THR A 84 4.70 -5.29 -5.47
N CYS A 85 3.77 -5.32 -4.51
CA CYS A 85 3.80 -4.46 -3.34
C CYS A 85 4.26 -5.24 -2.12
N LEU A 86 5.20 -4.67 -1.37
CA LEU A 86 5.64 -5.18 -0.07
C LEU A 86 5.25 -4.18 1.02
N ASP A 87 4.43 -4.60 1.97
CA ASP A 87 4.10 -3.80 3.14
C ASP A 87 3.78 -4.72 4.34
N PRO A 88 4.36 -4.48 5.53
CA PRO A 88 4.11 -5.31 6.71
C PRO A 88 2.67 -5.17 7.25
N ASN A 89 1.94 -4.11 6.90
CA ASN A 89 0.58 -3.92 7.35
C ASN A 89 -0.44 -4.46 6.31
N PRO A 90 -1.09 -5.60 6.55
CA PRO A 90 -2.02 -6.20 5.59
C PRO A 90 -3.30 -5.37 5.40
N CYS A 91 -3.59 -4.40 6.29
CA CYS A 91 -4.75 -3.53 6.14
C CYS A 91 -4.66 -2.58 4.93
N PHE A 92 -3.50 -2.52 4.26
CA PHE A 92 -3.29 -1.77 3.04
C PHE A 92 -3.75 -2.49 1.77
N GLU A 93 -3.82 -3.81 1.77
CA GLU A 93 -4.19 -4.64 0.63
C GLU A 93 -5.44 -4.13 -0.14
N PRO A 94 -6.59 -3.87 0.51
CA PRO A 94 -7.76 -3.38 -0.21
C PRO A 94 -7.53 -2.00 -0.86
N TYR A 95 -6.72 -1.13 -0.27
CA TYR A 95 -6.42 0.18 -0.85
C TYR A 95 -5.51 0.04 -2.07
N VAL A 96 -4.50 -0.83 -1.98
CA VAL A 96 -3.57 -1.16 -3.07
C VAL A 96 -4.33 -1.74 -4.26
N GLU A 97 -5.21 -2.71 -4.01
CA GLU A 97 -6.07 -3.32 -5.03
C GLU A 97 -6.91 -2.29 -5.77
N ASN A 98 -7.68 -1.50 -5.02
CA ASN A 98 -8.54 -0.47 -5.60
C ASN A 98 -7.74 0.54 -6.43
N ASN A 99 -6.63 1.05 -5.90
CA ASN A 99 -5.80 2.03 -6.60
C ASN A 99 -5.09 1.44 -7.83
N ALA A 100 -4.72 0.16 -7.79
CA ALA A 100 -4.13 -0.53 -8.93
C ALA A 100 -5.16 -0.70 -10.06
N VAL A 101 -6.38 -1.15 -9.73
CA VAL A 101 -7.47 -1.29 -10.70
C VAL A 101 -7.80 0.04 -11.35
N VAL A 102 -8.00 1.10 -10.56
CA VAL A 102 -8.29 2.46 -11.08
C VAL A 102 -7.16 3.00 -11.95
N SER A 103 -5.91 2.64 -11.65
CA SER A 103 -4.74 3.08 -12.41
C SER A 103 -4.40 2.17 -13.60
N GLY A 104 -5.20 1.11 -13.86
CA GLY A 104 -4.98 0.16 -14.94
C GLY A 104 -3.72 -0.69 -14.77
N LEU A 105 -3.34 -0.98 -13.53
CA LEU A 105 -2.16 -1.76 -13.17
C LEU A 105 -2.54 -3.20 -12.83
N HIS A 106 -1.60 -4.12 -13.04
CA HIS A 106 -1.71 -5.48 -12.54
C HIS A 106 -0.93 -5.60 -11.25
N GLN A 107 -1.60 -5.84 -10.13
CA GLN A 107 -0.98 -5.82 -8.81
C GLN A 107 -0.81 -7.24 -8.23
N SER A 108 0.22 -7.40 -7.40
CA SER A 108 0.38 -8.51 -6.47
C SER A 108 0.83 -7.94 -5.12
N PHE A 109 0.01 -8.08 -4.08
CA PHE A 109 0.37 -7.64 -2.73
C PHE A 109 1.01 -8.81 -1.97
N ARG A 110 2.12 -8.56 -1.28
CA ARG A 110 2.67 -9.49 -0.29
C ARG A 110 2.79 -8.76 1.05
N GLY A 111 1.87 -9.08 1.93
CA GLY A 111 2.01 -8.81 3.35
C GLY A 111 2.90 -9.89 3.96
N GLU A 112 4.21 -9.66 4.04
CA GLU A 112 5.05 -10.59 4.78
C GLU A 112 4.77 -10.45 6.29
N HIS A 113 4.41 -11.57 6.89
CA HIS A 113 4.57 -11.80 8.33
C HIS A 113 6.07 -11.93 8.62
N VAL A 114 6.81 -10.81 8.61
CA VAL A 114 8.17 -10.77 9.15
C VAL A 114 8.11 -10.58 10.66
#